data_AF-A0A1Q3K8D6-F1
#
_entry.id   AF-A0A1Q3K8D6-F1
#
_cell.length_a   1.000
_cell.length_b   1.000
_cell.length_c   1.000
_cell.angle_alpha   90.00
_cell.angle_beta   90.00
_cell.angle_gamma   90.00
#
_symmetry.space_group_name_H-M   'P 1'
#
loop_
_entity.id
_entity.type
_entity.pdbx_description
1 polymer ?
#
loop_
_entity_poly.entity_id
_entity_poly.type
_entity_poly.pdbx_seq_one_letter_code
_entity_poly.pdbx_strand_id
1 'polypeptide(L)'
;MPVNDVIWPSGSKTFGGHIDLAAGYFVVNNEKIGIAPFVSVGIFGLPSNANMDKQPELKEAGIKTNVAGTFGFMTDIKLKTKTENNLYQFTGPSANTTSLRLTYGYIATPERNKYVDLSGSVHKITLGIGIMGRKHKRVE
;
A
#
# COMPACT_ATOMS: atom_id res chain seq x y z
N MET A 1 -22.33 4.17 27.15
CA MET A 1 -23.56 3.88 26.38
C MET A 1 -23.23 4.13 24.93
N PRO A 2 -23.31 3.13 24.03
CA PRO A 2 -22.97 3.34 22.62
C PRO A 2 -24.02 4.28 22.01
N VAL A 3 -23.55 5.35 21.36
CA VAL A 3 -24.43 6.27 20.62
C VAL A 3 -24.71 5.61 19.28
N ASN A 4 -25.77 4.81 19.26
CA ASN A 4 -26.36 4.13 18.10
C ASN A 4 -25.43 3.11 17.41
N ASP A 5 -25.96 1.90 17.22
CA ASP A 5 -25.39 0.82 16.41
C ASP A 5 -25.27 1.23 14.93
N VAL A 6 -24.39 2.17 14.61
CA VAL A 6 -24.03 2.53 13.24
C VAL A 6 -23.05 1.47 12.73
N ILE A 7 -23.54 0.24 12.65
CA ILE A 7 -22.90 -0.81 11.86
C ILE A 7 -23.09 -0.38 10.41
N TRP A 8 -21.98 -0.32 9.66
CA TRP A 8 -22.04 -0.03 8.23
C TRP A 8 -23.08 -0.95 7.57
N PRO A 9 -24.11 -0.40 6.88
CA PRO A 9 -25.12 -1.23 6.26
C PRO A 9 -24.47 -2.23 5.33
N SER A 10 -24.93 -3.49 5.37
CA SER A 10 -24.46 -4.53 4.45
C SER A 10 -24.53 -4.04 3.01
N GLY A 11 -23.43 -4.20 2.26
CA GLY A 11 -23.33 -3.73 0.87
C GLY A 11 -22.92 -2.26 0.69
N SER A 12 -22.62 -1.53 1.78
CA SER A 12 -22.04 -0.19 1.68
C SER A 12 -20.70 -0.22 0.94
N LYS A 13 -20.55 0.66 -0.05
CA LYS A 13 -19.32 0.83 -0.82
C LYS A 13 -18.66 2.15 -0.43
N THR A 14 -17.36 2.12 -0.18
CA THR A 14 -16.54 3.31 -0.02
C THR A 14 -15.42 3.29 -1.07
N PHE A 15 -15.00 4.47 -1.51
CA PHE A 15 -13.90 4.63 -2.45
C PHE A 15 -12.81 5.44 -1.77
N GLY A 16 -11.74 4.78 -1.36
CA GLY A 16 -10.58 5.42 -0.73
C GLY A 16 -9.40 5.54 -1.70
N GLY A 17 -8.55 6.52 -1.43
CA GLY A 17 -7.26 6.68 -2.12
C GLY A 17 -6.12 6.54 -1.12
N HIS A 18 -5.04 5.87 -1.54
CA HIS A 18 -3.81 5.76 -0.74
C HIS A 18 -2.61 5.96 -1.65
N ILE A 19 -1.78 6.94 -1.30
CA ILE A 19 -0.45 7.13 -1.90
C ILE A 19 0.58 6.92 -0.80
N ASP A 20 1.52 5.99 -1.02
CA ASP A 20 2.57 5.64 -0.06
C ASP A 20 3.95 5.77 -0.71
N LEU A 21 4.91 6.26 0.07
CA LEU A 21 6.34 6.12 -0.21
C LEU A 21 6.93 5.11 0.77
N ALA A 22 7.41 3.99 0.24
CA ALA A 22 7.88 2.85 1.03
C ALA A 22 9.38 2.62 0.88
N ALA A 23 10.04 2.31 1.99
CA ALA A 23 11.41 1.84 2.04
C ALA A 23 11.44 0.46 2.70
N GLY A 24 12.15 -0.49 2.08
CA GLY A 24 12.27 -1.85 2.58
C GLY A 24 13.57 -2.49 2.11
N TYR A 25 13.99 -3.52 2.83
CA TYR A 25 15.20 -4.28 2.49
C TYR A 25 14.82 -5.74 2.25
N PHE A 26 15.21 -6.28 1.11
CA PHE A 26 14.93 -7.68 0.80
C PHE A 26 15.77 -8.60 1.67
N VAL A 27 15.10 -9.35 2.54
CA VAL A 27 15.70 -10.41 3.36
C VAL A 27 15.84 -11.71 2.58
N VAL A 28 14.97 -11.93 1.59
CA VAL A 28 15.06 -13.02 0.61
C VAL A 28 14.94 -12.40 -0.77
N ASN A 29 15.87 -12.71 -1.68
CA ASN A 29 15.82 -12.19 -3.03
C ASN A 29 16.48 -13.16 -4.02
N ASN A 30 15.66 -14.07 -4.55
CA ASN A 30 16.09 -15.07 -5.54
C ASN A 30 15.44 -14.79 -6.89
N GLU A 31 15.75 -15.59 -7.91
CA GLU A 31 15.22 -15.40 -9.28
C GLU A 31 13.68 -15.47 -9.37
N LYS A 32 13.04 -16.18 -8.44
CA LYS A 32 11.58 -16.40 -8.44
C LYS A 32 10.83 -15.54 -7.44
N ILE A 33 11.43 -15.28 -6.27
CA ILE A 33 10.73 -14.69 -5.12
C ILE A 33 11.62 -13.64 -4.46
N GLY A 34 11.02 -12.51 -4.11
CA GLY A 34 11.59 -11.53 -3.18
C GLY A 34 10.68 -11.36 -1.97
N ILE A 35 11.25 -11.24 -0.77
CA ILE A 35 10.51 -10.90 0.46
C ILE A 35 11.26 -9.78 1.17
N ALA A 36 10.55 -8.72 1.55
CA ALA A 36 11.11 -7.60 2.27
C ALA A 36 10.16 -7.10 3.37
N PRO A 37 10.62 -6.94 4.63
CA PRO A 37 9.98 -6.00 5.53
C PRO A 37 10.08 -4.58 4.95
N PHE A 38 9.07 -3.77 5.19
CA PHE A 38 9.05 -2.37 4.76
C PHE A 38 8.40 -1.47 5.80
N VAL A 39 8.80 -0.21 5.74
CA VAL A 39 8.12 0.92 6.36
C VAL A 39 7.67 1.86 5.25
N SER A 40 6.51 2.49 5.38
CA SER A 40 6.07 3.55 4.48
C SER A 40 5.50 4.71 5.25
N VAL A 41 5.55 5.87 4.61
CA VAL A 41 4.75 7.03 4.99
C VAL A 41 3.91 7.39 3.78
N GLY A 42 2.65 7.67 4.02
CA GLY A 42 1.74 8.01 2.95
C GLY A 42 0.55 8.79 3.41
N ILE A 43 -0.26 9.14 2.44
CA ILE A 43 -1.51 9.86 2.63
C ILE A 43 -2.63 8.88 2.37
N PHE A 44 -3.46 8.66 3.38
CA PHE A 44 -4.63 7.79 3.32
C PHE A 44 -5.88 8.61 3.59
N GLY A 45 -6.91 8.42 2.78
CA GLY A 45 -8.21 9.04 2.99
C GLY A 45 -9.33 8.13 2.54
N LEU A 46 -10.38 8.03 3.36
CA LEU A 46 -11.62 7.35 3.03
C LEU A 46 -12.77 8.34 3.20
N PRO A 47 -13.42 8.77 2.11
CA PRO A 47 -14.62 9.59 2.21
C PRO A 47 -15.71 8.84 2.98
N SER A 48 -16.60 9.60 3.60
CA SER A 48 -17.81 9.05 4.21
C SER A 48 -18.70 8.38 3.15
N ASN A 49 -19.47 7.39 3.59
CA ASN A 49 -20.31 6.51 2.77
C ASN A 49 -21.14 7.29 1.73
N ALA A 50 -21.32 6.75 0.52
CA ALA A 50 -22.15 7.32 -0.55
C ALA A 50 -23.63 7.58 -0.17
N ASN A 51 -24.13 7.02 0.95
CA ASN A 51 -25.47 7.27 1.47
C ASN A 51 -25.63 8.61 2.25
N MET A 52 -24.71 9.57 2.09
CA MET A 52 -24.71 10.86 2.82
C MET A 52 -26.03 11.64 2.71
N ASP A 53 -26.74 11.50 1.59
CA ASP A 53 -28.00 12.19 1.36
C ASP A 53 -29.13 11.69 2.28
N LYS A 54 -29.01 10.46 2.81
CA LYS A 54 -30.02 9.84 3.68
C LYS A 54 -29.67 9.88 5.16
N GLN A 55 -28.39 10.09 5.51
CA GLN A 55 -27.89 10.10 6.90
C GLN A 55 -26.79 11.16 7.09
N PRO A 56 -27.18 12.45 7.19
CA PRO A 56 -26.23 13.57 7.26
C PRO A 56 -25.33 13.54 8.50
N GLU A 57 -25.75 12.90 9.60
CA GLU A 57 -24.95 12.69 10.81
C GLU A 57 -23.68 11.86 10.57
N LEU A 58 -23.65 11.02 9.53
CA LEU A 58 -22.50 10.17 9.17
C LEU A 58 -21.51 10.86 8.23
N LYS A 59 -21.75 12.12 7.87
CA LYS A 59 -20.85 12.93 7.02
C LYS A 59 -19.45 13.05 7.60
N GLU A 60 -19.34 13.10 8.93
CA GLU A 60 -18.07 13.19 9.66
C GLU A 60 -17.46 11.83 10.01
N ALA A 61 -18.11 10.72 9.68
CA ALA A 61 -17.62 9.37 9.94
C ALA A 61 -16.52 8.91 8.96
N GLY A 62 -16.29 9.67 7.89
CA GLY A 62 -15.19 9.43 6.96
C GLY A 62 -13.83 9.65 7.61
N ILE A 63 -12.85 8.85 7.23
CA ILE A 63 -11.46 9.07 7.66
C ILE A 63 -10.91 10.22 6.83
N LYS A 64 -10.74 11.38 7.48
CA LYS A 64 -10.12 12.53 6.85
C LYS A 64 -8.73 12.15 6.36
N THR A 65 -8.39 12.59 5.17
CA THR A 65 -7.08 12.41 4.56
C THR A 65 -5.99 12.80 5.55
N ASN A 66 -5.17 11.83 5.98
CA ASN A 66 -4.13 12.03 6.98
C ASN A 66 -2.82 11.38 6.56
N VAL A 67 -1.72 11.89 7.10
CA VAL A 67 -0.39 11.29 6.94
C VAL A 67 -0.29 10.12 7.91
N ALA A 68 -0.10 8.93 7.35
CA ALA A 68 -0.02 7.70 8.12
C ALA A 68 1.28 6.95 7.86
N GLY A 69 1.90 6.47 8.95
CA GLY A 69 3.00 5.52 8.87
C GLY A 69 2.44 4.10 8.74
N THR A 70 3.01 3.30 7.83
CA THR A 70 2.69 1.88 7.69
C THR A 70 3.94 1.05 7.92
N PHE A 71 3.78 -0.12 8.55
CA PHE A 71 4.82 -1.14 8.64
C PHE A 71 4.27 -2.47 8.14
N GLY A 72 5.08 -3.28 7.47
CA GLY A 72 4.62 -4.57 7.01
C GLY A 72 5.62 -5.36 6.20
N PHE A 73 5.11 -6.27 5.39
CA PHE A 73 5.88 -7.16 4.52
C PHE A 73 5.37 -7.09 3.09
N MET A 74 6.31 -7.13 2.15
CA MET A 74 6.02 -7.30 0.73
C MET A 74 6.69 -8.56 0.20
N THR A 75 5.97 -9.23 -0.70
CA THR A 75 6.42 -10.42 -1.41
C THR A 75 6.25 -10.21 -2.90
N ASP A 76 7.33 -10.40 -3.65
CA ASP A 76 7.37 -10.29 -5.10
C ASP A 76 7.53 -11.67 -5.73
N ILE A 77 6.54 -12.09 -6.51
CA ILE A 77 6.63 -13.28 -7.37
C ILE A 77 7.07 -12.80 -8.74
N LYS A 78 8.32 -13.08 -9.12
CA LYS A 78 8.95 -12.58 -10.35
C LYS A 78 8.46 -13.39 -11.54
N LEU A 79 7.89 -12.71 -12.53
CA LEU A 79 7.28 -13.33 -13.71
C LEU A 79 8.26 -13.47 -14.87
N LYS A 80 9.02 -12.40 -15.16
CA LYS A 80 10.02 -12.38 -16.23
C LYS A 80 11.06 -11.31 -15.92
N THR A 81 12.32 -11.73 -15.86
CA THR A 81 13.47 -10.83 -15.85
C THR A 81 13.99 -10.73 -17.28
N LYS A 82 13.88 -9.54 -17.89
CA LYS A 82 14.59 -9.25 -19.13
C LYS A 82 15.92 -8.60 -18.75
N THR A 83 17.01 -9.31 -18.99
CA THR A 83 18.34 -8.72 -18.99
C THR A 83 18.52 -8.01 -20.32
N GLU A 84 18.55 -6.68 -20.30
CA GLU A 84 18.91 -5.92 -21.51
C GLU A 84 20.43 -5.97 -21.65
N ASN A 85 20.91 -6.90 -22.48
CA ASN A 85 22.34 -7.08 -22.69
C ASN A 85 22.96 -6.13 -23.74
N ASN A 86 22.20 -5.32 -24.48
CA ASN A 86 22.78 -4.58 -25.60
C ASN A 86 21.92 -3.42 -26.10
N LEU A 87 22.16 -2.16 -25.69
CA LEU A 87 21.85 -1.02 -26.57
C LEU A 87 22.77 0.21 -26.45
N TYR A 88 23.58 0.37 -25.40
CA TYR A 88 24.50 1.51 -25.33
C TYR A 88 25.82 1.12 -24.66
N GLN A 89 26.94 1.22 -25.39
CA GLN A 89 28.30 0.95 -24.88
C GLN A 89 28.73 1.82 -23.67
N PHE A 90 27.90 2.80 -23.28
CA PHE A 90 28.16 3.74 -22.20
C PHE A 90 27.29 3.54 -20.95
N THR A 91 26.28 2.66 -20.98
CA THR A 91 25.44 2.37 -19.81
C THR A 91 25.61 0.90 -19.40
N GLY A 92 26.08 0.66 -18.18
CA GLY A 92 26.25 -0.69 -17.64
C GLY A 92 24.95 -1.51 -17.68
N PRO A 93 25.04 -2.85 -17.66
CA PRO A 93 23.89 -3.73 -17.83
C PRO A 93 22.77 -3.39 -16.84
N SER A 94 21.55 -3.29 -17.36
CA SER A 94 20.34 -3.03 -16.58
C SER A 94 19.43 -4.25 -16.60
N ALA A 95 18.96 -4.65 -15.41
CA ALA A 95 18.04 -5.76 -15.25
C ALA A 95 16.67 -5.21 -14.88
N ASN A 96 15.67 -5.44 -15.74
CA ASN A 96 14.28 -5.10 -15.50
C ASN A 96 13.50 -6.38 -15.18
N THR A 97 12.80 -6.38 -14.04
CA THR A 97 11.99 -7.52 -13.58
C THR A 97 10.56 -7.07 -13.32
N THR A 98 9.62 -7.76 -13.95
CA THR A 98 8.19 -7.63 -13.61
C THR A 98 7.81 -8.69 -12.59
N SER A 99 6.99 -8.32 -11.61
CA SER A 99 6.57 -9.19 -10.52
C SER A 99 5.09 -8.99 -10.19
N LEU A 100 4.45 -10.04 -9.68
CA LEU A 100 3.22 -9.92 -8.92
C LEU A 100 3.62 -9.61 -7.47
N ARG A 101 3.19 -8.46 -6.96
CA ARG A 101 3.49 -7.97 -5.61
C ARG A 101 2.31 -8.17 -4.69
N LEU A 102 2.51 -8.94 -3.63
CA LEU A 102 1.60 -9.05 -2.50
C LEU A 102 2.17 -8.23 -1.35
N THR A 103 1.37 -7.34 -0.76
CA THR A 103 1.79 -6.53 0.38
C THR A 103 0.78 -6.67 1.51
N TYR A 104 1.27 -6.92 2.72
CA TYR A 104 0.53 -6.74 3.95
C TYR A 104 1.12 -5.56 4.72
N GLY A 105 0.29 -4.59 5.10
CA GLY A 105 0.70 -3.40 5.84
C GLY A 105 -0.25 -3.10 7.00
N TYR A 106 0.33 -2.79 8.15
CA TYR A 106 -0.37 -2.27 9.31
C TYR A 106 -0.16 -0.75 9.37
N ILE A 107 -1.25 0.00 9.28
CA ILE A 107 -1.22 1.46 9.40
C ILE A 107 -1.18 1.81 10.89
N ALA A 108 -0.03 2.31 11.34
CA ALA A 108 0.27 2.54 12.75
C ALA A 108 -0.29 3.86 13.28
N THR A 109 -0.64 4.80 12.40
CA THR A 109 -1.28 6.05 12.81
C THR A 109 -2.74 5.76 13.18
N PRO A 110 -3.18 6.08 14.40
CA PRO A 110 -4.59 5.97 14.75
C PRO A 110 -5.36 6.95 13.87
N GLU A 111 -6.21 6.43 13.00
CA GLU A 111 -7.16 7.25 12.27
C GLU A 111 -8.12 7.85 13.29
N ARG A 112 -7.78 9.07 13.74
CA ARG A 112 -8.58 9.82 14.72
C ARG A 112 -9.86 10.23 14.03
N ASN A 113 -10.88 9.40 14.20
CA ASN A 113 -12.23 9.73 13.85
C ASN A 113 -12.87 10.49 15.02
N LYS A 114 -13.82 11.39 14.72
CA LYS A 114 -14.58 12.09 15.77
C LYS A 114 -15.43 11.09 16.57
N TYR A 115 -15.73 9.94 15.99
CA TYR A 115 -16.37 8.80 16.63
C TYR A 115 -15.32 7.79 17.09
N VAL A 116 -15.15 7.67 18.40
CA VAL A 116 -14.14 6.78 19.03
C VAL A 116 -14.34 5.33 18.61
N ASP A 117 -15.58 4.91 18.41
CA ASP A 117 -15.95 3.54 17.99
C ASP A 117 -15.59 3.24 16.52
N LEU A 118 -15.32 4.28 15.72
CA LEU A 118 -14.84 4.19 14.34
C LEU A 118 -13.33 4.49 14.24
N SER A 119 -12.66 4.68 15.38
CA SER A 119 -11.21 4.79 15.47
C SER A 119 -10.63 3.39 15.68
N GLY A 120 -9.64 3.01 14.88
CA GLY A 120 -9.07 1.66 14.95
C GLY A 120 -7.79 1.51 14.14
N SER A 121 -7.18 0.32 14.26
CA SER A 121 -6.02 -0.06 13.47
C SER A 121 -6.43 -0.57 12.10
N VAL A 122 -5.83 -0.03 11.04
CA VAL A 122 -6.13 -0.44 9.66
C VAL A 122 -5.11 -1.47 9.19
N HIS A 123 -5.60 -2.64 8.77
CA HIS A 123 -4.83 -3.68 8.11
C HIS A 123 -5.09 -3.63 6.61
N LYS A 124 -4.03 -3.53 5.82
CA LYS A 124 -4.08 -3.42 4.36
C LYS A 124 -3.46 -4.66 3.73
N ILE A 125 -4.21 -5.32 2.85
CA ILE A 125 -3.70 -6.36 1.95
C ILE A 125 -3.81 -5.82 0.53
N THR A 126 -2.72 -5.85 -0.22
CA THR A 126 -2.67 -5.35 -1.59
C THR A 126 -2.09 -6.41 -2.52
N LEU A 127 -2.70 -6.55 -3.69
CA LEU A 127 -2.17 -7.32 -4.81
C LEU A 127 -1.94 -6.36 -5.97
N GLY A 128 -0.75 -6.38 -6.55
CA GLY A 128 -0.39 -5.46 -7.63
C GLY A 128 0.71 -5.99 -8.55
N ILE A 129 1.07 -5.18 -9.52
CA ILE A 129 2.17 -5.47 -10.45
C ILE A 129 3.35 -4.58 -10.08
N GLY A 130 4.50 -5.18 -9.76
CA GLY A 130 5.74 -4.49 -9.44
C GLY A 130 6.71 -4.51 -10.62
N ILE A 131 7.37 -3.39 -10.87
CA ILE A 131 8.49 -3.27 -11.83
C ILE A 131 9.73 -2.88 -11.03
N MET A 132 10.80 -3.65 -11.17
CA MET A 132 12.09 -3.39 -10.54
C MET A 132 13.16 -3.23 -11.60
N GLY A 133 13.88 -2.10 -11.56
CA GLY A 133 15.06 -1.85 -12.39
C GLY A 133 16.31 -1.76 -11.51
N ARG A 134 17.35 -2.53 -11.85
CA ARG A 134 18.68 -2.44 -11.21
C ARG A 134 19.73 -2.08 -12.25
N LYS A 135 20.51 -1.04 -11.98
CA LYS A 135 21.75 -0.74 -12.73
C LYS A 135 22.90 -1.48 -12.08
N HIS A 136 23.65 -2.26 -12.85
CA HIS A 136 24.89 -2.86 -12.39
C HIS A 136 26.05 -1.92 -12.73
N LYS A 137 26.80 -1.47 -11.71
CA LYS A 137 28.08 -0.79 -11.93
C LYS A 137 29.08 -1.86 -12.37
N ARG A 138 29.74 -1.63 -13.51
CA ARG A 138 30.89 -2.45 -13.93
C ARG A 138 31.98 -2.32 -12.85
N VAL A 139 32.39 -3.46 -12.30
CA VAL A 139 33.59 -3.51 -11.45
C VAL A 139 34.75 -3.71 -12.42
N GLU A 140 35.64 -2.73 -12.52
CA GLU A 140 36.94 -2.84 -13.19
C GLU A 140 37.97 -3.42 -12.22
#